data_AF-A0A944W7N7-F1
#
_entry.id   AF-A0A944W7N7-F1
#
_cell.length_a   1.000
_cell.length_b   1.000
_cell.length_c   1.000
_cell.angle_alpha   90.00
_cell.angle_beta   90.00
_cell.angle_gamma   90.00
#
_symmetry.space_group_name_H-M   'P 1'
#
loop_
_entity.id
_entity.type
_entity.pdbx_description
1 polymer ?
#
loop_
_entity_poly.entity_id
_entity_poly.type
_entity_poly.pdbx_seq_one_letter_code
_entity_poly.pdbx_strand_id
1 'polypeptide(L)'
;VMAAVDVVGKCLLGLFQTSDFSYLDFLGFTGNEDIRNGVLFPEMINGKFARFDRPNKKEVESGVTTGSQIWYSESDDLLSWESKKMVMEGRLHYWDEHIGAGPPPVKTEKGWLLVYHGIAMHYQPIYQVGVVLLDLEKPWKVIARGRYNILEPREIWELVGQVPNVVFPTGMIVDSIDEHGNAKLDSEVKLYYGAADTHIGLATSTIQELIDACYA
;
A
#
# COMPACT_ATOMS: atom_id res chain seq x y z
N VAL A 1 5.49 13.50 2.76
CA VAL A 1 5.83 12.17 3.29
C VAL A 1 4.83 11.81 4.37
N MET A 2 4.19 10.64 4.28
CA MET A 2 3.29 10.12 5.30
C MET A 2 3.96 8.93 5.98
N ALA A 3 3.87 8.84 7.30
CA ALA A 3 4.50 7.76 8.06
C ALA A 3 3.56 7.25 9.15
N ALA A 4 3.59 5.93 9.36
CA ALA A 4 3.03 5.31 10.55
C ALA A 4 3.91 5.65 11.76
N VAL A 5 3.29 6.12 12.84
CA VAL A 5 3.96 6.52 14.08
C VAL A 5 3.31 5.78 15.23
N ASP A 6 4.09 4.90 15.85
CA ASP A 6 3.63 4.11 16.99
C ASP A 6 3.63 4.94 18.27
N VAL A 7 2.46 4.99 18.90
CA VAL A 7 2.25 5.65 20.19
C VAL A 7 1.67 4.63 21.17
N VAL A 8 1.53 5.02 22.44
CA VAL A 8 1.00 4.11 23.46
C VAL A 8 -0.41 3.66 23.07
N GLY A 9 -0.55 2.36 22.79
CA GLY A 9 -1.82 1.67 22.56
C GLY A 9 -2.41 1.79 21.15
N LYS A 10 -1.76 2.47 20.20
CA LYS A 10 -2.25 2.61 18.81
C LYS A 10 -1.17 3.11 17.85
N CYS A 11 -1.44 3.06 16.55
CA CYS A 11 -0.65 3.72 15.53
C CYS A 11 -1.38 4.94 14.97
N LEU A 12 -0.67 6.04 14.77
CA LEU A 12 -1.18 7.24 14.10
C LEU A 12 -0.45 7.47 12.78
N LEU A 13 -1.07 8.22 11.87
CA LEU A 13 -0.43 8.67 10.64
C LEU A 13 0.08 10.10 10.81
N GLY A 14 1.40 10.26 10.80
CA GLY A 14 2.10 11.55 10.80
C GLY A 14 2.35 12.06 9.38
N LEU A 15 2.14 13.37 9.19
CA LEU A 15 2.44 14.06 7.93
C LEU A 15 3.69 14.92 8.07
N PHE A 16 4.59 14.79 7.09
CA PHE A 16 5.81 15.56 6.98
C PHE A 16 5.94 16.17 5.58
N GLN A 17 6.55 17.35 5.49
CA GLN A 17 6.85 18.02 4.23
C GLN A 17 8.35 18.23 4.06
N THR A 18 8.82 18.17 2.82
CA THR A 18 10.19 18.47 2.45
C THR A 18 10.24 18.89 0.97
N SER A 19 11.22 19.72 0.62
CA SER A 19 11.54 20.08 -0.76
C SER A 19 12.88 19.48 -1.24
N ASP A 20 13.71 18.98 -0.32
CA ASP A 20 15.11 18.60 -0.58
C ASP A 20 15.56 17.29 0.09
N PHE A 21 14.70 16.67 0.91
CA PHE A 21 15.00 15.49 1.73
C PHE A 21 16.16 15.65 2.74
N SER A 22 16.66 16.86 2.95
CA SER A 22 17.64 17.18 3.99
C SER A 22 16.95 17.48 5.32
N TYR A 23 15.76 18.10 5.26
CA TYR A 23 14.92 18.38 6.41
C TYR A 23 13.49 17.89 6.17
N LEU A 24 12.84 17.39 7.22
CA LEU A 24 11.43 17.01 7.21
C LEU A 24 10.68 17.83 8.26
N ASP A 25 9.81 18.74 7.81
CA ASP A 25 8.94 19.51 8.68
C ASP A 25 7.73 18.66 9.08
N PHE A 26 7.57 18.39 10.37
CA PHE A 26 6.40 17.69 10.88
C PHE A 26 5.20 18.63 10.91
N LEU A 27 4.19 18.32 10.09
CA LEU A 27 2.98 19.14 9.97
C LEU A 27 1.90 18.74 10.99
N GLY A 28 1.93 17.51 11.47
CA GLY A 28 1.01 17.01 12.49
C GLY A 28 0.54 15.58 12.24
N PHE A 29 -0.25 15.09 13.19
CA PHE A 29 -1.00 13.85 13.01
C PHE A 29 -2.27 14.11 12.22
N THR A 30 -2.64 13.16 11.37
CA THR A 30 -3.76 13.25 10.42
C THR A 30 -5.05 12.60 10.94
N GLY A 31 -5.18 12.53 12.26
CA GLY A 31 -6.30 11.90 12.96
C GLY A 31 -5.88 11.30 14.30
N ASN A 32 -6.86 10.78 15.05
CA ASN A 32 -6.66 10.14 16.35
C ASN A 32 -7.03 8.64 16.36
N GLU A 33 -7.52 8.12 15.25
CA GLU A 33 -7.87 6.70 15.09
C GLU A 33 -6.62 5.84 14.93
N ASP A 34 -6.71 4.57 15.33
CA ASP A 34 -5.63 3.59 15.14
C ASP A 34 -5.59 3.15 13.67
N ILE A 35 -4.66 3.73 12.91
CA ILE A 35 -4.52 3.54 11.46
C ILE A 35 -3.05 3.32 11.10
N ARG A 36 -2.81 2.32 10.25
CA ARG A 36 -1.51 2.08 9.57
C ARG A 36 -1.67 2.15 8.05
N ASN A 37 -0.55 2.03 7.34
CA ASN A 37 -0.50 1.92 5.87
C ASN A 37 -1.24 3.09 5.17
N GLY A 38 -1.02 4.30 5.68
CA GLY A 38 -1.50 5.53 5.09
C GLY A 38 -0.72 5.86 3.83
N VAL A 39 -1.39 5.85 2.66
CA VAL A 39 -0.73 6.03 1.36
C VAL A 39 -1.44 7.11 0.57
N LEU A 40 -0.75 8.24 0.36
CA LEU A 40 -1.26 9.33 -0.47
C LEU A 40 -1.31 8.93 -1.95
N PHE A 41 -2.34 9.38 -2.65
CA PHE A 41 -2.30 9.44 -4.11
C PHE A 41 -1.30 10.52 -4.56
N PRO A 42 -0.64 10.34 -5.72
CA PRO A 42 0.34 11.29 -6.20
C PRO A 42 -0.27 12.61 -6.71
N GLU A 43 -1.59 12.67 -6.86
CA GLU A 43 -2.34 13.86 -7.25
C GLU A 43 -3.70 13.94 -6.53
N MET A 44 -4.33 15.11 -6.60
CA MET A 44 -5.70 15.29 -6.13
C MET A 44 -6.69 14.57 -7.04
N ILE A 45 -7.75 14.02 -6.46
CA ILE A 45 -8.82 13.32 -7.16
C ILE A 45 -10.12 14.09 -6.94
N ASN A 46 -10.76 14.52 -8.02
CA ASN A 46 -11.96 15.36 -7.98
C ASN A 46 -11.81 16.62 -7.10
N GLY A 47 -10.62 17.22 -7.10
CA GLY A 47 -10.30 18.43 -6.32
C GLY A 47 -10.06 18.21 -4.83
N LYS A 48 -9.94 16.95 -4.37
CA LYS A 48 -9.60 16.60 -2.98
C LYS A 48 -8.25 15.88 -2.92
N PHE A 49 -7.53 16.07 -1.83
CA PHE A 49 -6.44 15.14 -1.50
C PHE A 49 -7.04 13.78 -1.18
N ALA A 50 -6.40 12.72 -1.65
CA ALA A 50 -6.87 11.36 -1.48
C ALA A 50 -5.78 10.49 -0.86
N ARG A 51 -6.18 9.52 -0.04
CA ARG A 51 -5.28 8.49 0.48
C ARG A 51 -5.99 7.16 0.69
N PHE A 52 -5.19 6.11 0.78
CA PHE A 52 -5.60 4.86 1.38
C PHE A 52 -5.30 4.85 2.88
N ASP A 53 -6.22 4.28 3.66
CA ASP A 53 -6.10 4.03 5.09
C ASP A 53 -6.29 2.53 5.38
N ARG A 54 -5.61 2.04 6.42
CA ARG A 54 -5.81 0.68 6.95
C ARG A 54 -6.13 0.76 8.44
N PRO A 55 -7.41 0.92 8.82
CA PRO A 55 -7.81 0.96 10.22
C PRO A 55 -7.48 -0.35 10.94
N ASN A 56 -6.82 -0.25 12.10
CA ASN A 56 -6.57 -1.41 12.95
C ASN A 56 -7.80 -1.62 13.86
N LYS A 57 -8.74 -2.47 13.41
CA LYS A 57 -10.00 -2.76 14.11
C LYS A 57 -10.16 -4.23 14.50
N LYS A 58 -9.22 -5.09 14.11
CA LYS A 58 -9.26 -6.54 14.32
C LYS A 58 -8.23 -6.93 15.37
N GLU A 59 -8.68 -7.40 16.52
CA GLU A 59 -7.80 -7.99 17.52
C GLU A 59 -7.39 -9.40 17.07
N VAL A 60 -6.10 -9.72 17.18
CA VAL A 60 -5.57 -11.08 16.97
C VAL A 60 -5.21 -11.72 18.31
N GLU A 61 -5.02 -13.05 18.35
CA GLU A 61 -4.79 -13.82 19.58
C GLU A 61 -3.63 -13.32 20.45
N SER A 62 -2.64 -12.64 19.86
CA SER A 62 -1.54 -12.01 20.58
C SER A 62 -1.94 -10.76 21.38
N GLY A 63 -3.21 -10.32 21.32
CA GLY A 63 -3.70 -9.07 21.91
C GLY A 63 -3.32 -7.81 21.11
N VAL A 64 -2.78 -7.98 19.90
CA VAL A 64 -2.42 -6.89 18.99
C VAL A 64 -3.62 -6.57 18.11
N THR A 65 -3.92 -5.28 17.92
CA THR A 65 -4.92 -4.84 16.95
C THR A 65 -4.26 -4.63 15.58
N THR A 66 -4.86 -5.22 14.55
CA THR A 66 -4.45 -5.13 13.15
C THR A 66 -5.67 -4.80 12.28
N GLY A 67 -5.50 -4.70 10.97
CA GLY A 67 -6.60 -4.46 10.04
C GLY A 67 -6.61 -5.45 8.89
N SER A 68 -7.75 -5.55 8.23
CA SER A 68 -7.97 -6.47 7.10
C SER A 68 -8.66 -5.78 5.93
N GLN A 69 -8.69 -4.45 5.90
CA GLN A 69 -9.43 -3.67 4.93
C GLN A 69 -8.61 -2.45 4.51
N ILE A 70 -8.63 -2.13 3.21
CA ILE A 70 -8.14 -0.87 2.67
C ILE A 70 -9.33 0.05 2.44
N TRP A 71 -9.24 1.26 2.98
CA TRP A 71 -10.23 2.31 2.88
C TRP A 71 -9.71 3.48 2.07
N TYR A 72 -10.59 4.16 1.36
CA TYR A 72 -10.31 5.41 0.66
C TYR A 72 -10.85 6.58 1.51
N SER A 73 -10.01 7.58 1.69
CA SER A 73 -10.28 8.77 2.50
C SER A 73 -9.91 10.04 1.74
N GLU A 74 -10.60 11.14 2.03
CA GLU A 74 -10.41 12.43 1.39
C GLU A 74 -10.08 13.53 2.39
N SER A 75 -9.39 14.57 1.93
CA SER A 75 -9.05 15.76 2.71
C SER A 75 -9.01 17.02 1.85
N ASP A 76 -9.30 18.15 2.48
CA ASP A 76 -9.16 19.50 1.90
C ASP A 76 -7.80 20.15 2.21
N ASP A 77 -7.13 19.71 3.27
CA ASP A 77 -5.99 20.42 3.88
C ASP A 77 -4.79 19.50 4.22
N LEU A 78 -4.87 18.21 3.88
CA LEU A 78 -3.92 17.14 4.23
C LEU A 78 -3.84 16.77 5.71
N LEU A 79 -4.55 17.45 6.61
CA LEU A 79 -4.51 17.21 8.06
C LEU A 79 -5.83 16.61 8.58
N SER A 80 -6.94 17.10 8.06
CA SER A 80 -8.30 16.68 8.39
C SER A 80 -8.79 15.70 7.35
N TRP A 81 -8.95 14.43 7.73
CA TRP A 81 -9.34 13.35 6.80
C TRP A 81 -10.69 12.76 7.16
N GLU A 82 -11.47 12.46 6.12
CA GLU A 82 -12.75 11.77 6.25
C GLU A 82 -12.69 10.44 5.49
N SER A 83 -12.98 9.34 6.18
CA SER A 83 -13.11 8.02 5.54
C SER A 83 -14.40 7.95 4.73
N LYS A 84 -14.28 7.64 3.44
CA LYS A 84 -15.43 7.70 2.51
C LYS A 84 -15.98 6.33 2.16
N LYS A 85 -15.12 5.42 1.68
CA LYS A 85 -15.52 4.13 1.11
C LYS A 85 -14.47 3.07 1.36
N MET A 86 -14.91 1.86 1.69
CA MET A 86 -14.04 0.68 1.67
C MET A 86 -13.69 0.35 0.22
N VAL A 87 -12.40 0.13 -0.05
CA VAL A 87 -11.89 -0.28 -1.37
C VAL A 87 -12.00 -1.79 -1.51
N MET A 88 -11.43 -2.51 -0.55
CA MET A 88 -11.45 -3.96 -0.51
C MET A 88 -11.19 -4.50 0.90
N GLU A 89 -11.64 -5.72 1.12
CA GLU A 89 -11.39 -6.52 2.32
C GLU A 89 -10.50 -7.73 1.97
N GLY A 90 -9.75 -8.21 2.95
CA GLY A 90 -8.93 -9.40 2.83
C GLY A 90 -9.78 -10.66 2.59
N ARG A 91 -9.20 -11.63 1.88
CA ARG A 91 -9.90 -12.87 1.51
C ARG A 91 -9.60 -13.93 2.55
N LEU A 92 -10.60 -14.32 3.34
CA LEU A 92 -10.48 -15.42 4.30
C LEU A 92 -9.97 -16.69 3.59
N HIS A 93 -9.06 -17.43 4.22
CA HIS A 93 -8.50 -18.67 3.63
C HIS A 93 -7.62 -18.45 2.40
N TYR A 94 -7.06 -17.26 2.27
CA TYR A 94 -6.23 -16.89 1.13
C TYR A 94 -4.91 -16.25 1.54
N TRP A 95 -4.06 -15.93 0.56
CA TRP A 95 -2.74 -15.33 0.83
C TRP A 95 -2.84 -13.90 1.37
N ASP A 96 -3.97 -13.22 1.17
CA ASP A 96 -4.22 -11.83 1.54
C ASP A 96 -5.43 -11.66 2.47
N GLU A 97 -5.43 -12.37 3.59
CA GLU A 97 -6.48 -12.24 4.61
C GLU A 97 -6.43 -10.92 5.35
N HIS A 98 -5.22 -10.43 5.63
CA HIS A 98 -5.01 -9.09 6.16
C HIS A 98 -4.26 -8.31 5.10
N ILE A 99 -4.72 -7.10 4.80
CA ILE A 99 -4.22 -6.31 3.67
C ILE A 99 -3.91 -4.88 4.07
N GLY A 100 -3.05 -4.25 3.30
CA GLY A 100 -2.74 -2.83 3.40
C GLY A 100 -2.07 -2.34 2.11
N ALA A 101 -2.29 -1.06 1.79
CA ALA A 101 -1.63 -0.41 0.67
C ALA A 101 -0.11 -0.41 0.88
N GLY A 102 0.65 -0.61 -0.20
CA GLY A 102 2.11 -0.55 -0.20
C GLY A 102 2.61 0.82 -0.67
N PRO A 103 3.27 0.93 -1.83
CA PRO A 103 3.68 2.21 -2.39
C PRO A 103 2.48 3.05 -2.90
N PRO A 104 2.68 4.35 -3.15
CA PRO A 104 1.71 5.18 -3.86
C PRO A 104 1.20 4.52 -5.14
N PRO A 105 -0.12 4.59 -5.44
CA PRO A 105 -0.66 3.99 -6.65
C PRO A 105 -0.14 4.71 -7.88
N VAL A 106 0.06 3.96 -8.96
CA VAL A 106 0.52 4.48 -10.25
C VAL A 106 -0.68 4.71 -11.15
N LYS A 107 -0.77 5.91 -11.71
CA LYS A 107 -1.79 6.24 -12.71
C LYS A 107 -1.44 5.57 -14.03
N THR A 108 -2.41 4.91 -14.66
CA THR A 108 -2.27 4.30 -15.98
C THR A 108 -3.49 4.65 -16.82
N GLU A 109 -3.43 4.48 -18.14
CA GLU A 109 -4.60 4.63 -19.01
C GLU A 109 -5.74 3.63 -18.69
N LYS A 110 -5.46 2.57 -17.91
CA LYS A 110 -6.43 1.55 -17.50
C LYS A 110 -7.03 1.78 -16.12
N GLY A 111 -6.44 2.65 -15.29
CA GLY A 111 -6.77 2.76 -13.88
C GLY A 111 -5.60 3.14 -12.99
N TRP A 112 -5.87 3.27 -11.69
CA TRP A 112 -4.84 3.32 -10.66
C TRP A 112 -4.36 1.90 -10.36
N LEU A 113 -3.11 1.59 -10.71
CA LEU A 113 -2.43 0.36 -10.33
C LEU A 113 -1.90 0.50 -8.91
N LEU A 114 -2.45 -0.28 -7.99
CA LEU A 114 -1.99 -0.34 -6.59
C LEU A 114 -1.31 -1.69 -6.34
N VAL A 115 -0.05 -1.62 -5.90
CA VAL A 115 0.65 -2.74 -5.27
C VAL A 115 0.30 -2.73 -3.78
N TYR A 116 -0.12 -3.88 -3.25
CA TYR A 116 -0.55 -4.01 -1.85
C TYR A 116 0.06 -5.26 -1.22
N HIS A 117 0.23 -5.25 0.10
CA HIS A 117 0.62 -6.46 0.82
C HIS A 117 -0.61 -7.25 1.26
N GLY A 118 -0.45 -8.57 1.32
CA GLY A 118 -1.37 -9.52 1.92
C GLY A 118 -0.65 -10.38 2.95
N ILE A 119 -1.36 -10.76 4.01
CA ILE A 119 -0.84 -11.66 5.05
C ILE A 119 -1.71 -12.89 5.08
N ALA A 120 -1.08 -14.05 4.89
CA ALA A 120 -1.71 -15.34 5.15
C ALA A 120 -1.64 -15.65 6.65
N MET A 121 -2.77 -15.99 7.27
CA MET A 121 -2.90 -16.16 8.72
C MET A 121 -3.20 -17.60 9.15
N HIS A 122 -3.29 -18.57 8.22
CA HIS A 122 -3.56 -19.99 8.55
C HIS A 122 -2.45 -20.69 9.32
N TYR A 123 -1.24 -20.10 9.33
CA TYR A 123 -0.05 -20.64 9.99
C TYR A 123 0.73 -19.50 10.66
N GLN A 124 2.07 -19.57 10.68
CA GLN A 124 2.88 -18.38 10.92
C GLN A 124 2.56 -17.32 9.86
N PRO A 125 2.43 -16.03 10.23
CA PRO A 125 2.13 -14.97 9.26
C PRO A 125 3.14 -14.97 8.10
N ILE A 126 2.63 -14.96 6.87
CA ILE A 126 3.45 -14.84 5.66
C ILE A 126 3.02 -13.59 4.92
N TYR A 127 3.89 -12.59 4.85
CA TYR A 127 3.64 -11.35 4.13
C TYR A 127 4.06 -11.51 2.68
N GLN A 128 3.12 -11.21 1.79
CA GLN A 128 3.21 -11.40 0.35
C GLN A 128 2.72 -10.14 -0.36
N VAL A 129 2.95 -10.05 -1.67
CA VAL A 129 2.59 -8.87 -2.48
C VAL A 129 1.60 -9.27 -3.58
N GLY A 130 0.60 -8.42 -3.82
CA GLY A 130 -0.27 -8.52 -4.98
C GLY A 130 -0.59 -7.16 -5.58
N VAL A 131 -1.46 -7.18 -6.58
CA VAL A 131 -1.84 -6.01 -7.37
C VAL A 131 -3.36 -5.91 -7.54
N VAL A 132 -3.83 -4.68 -7.58
CA VAL A 132 -5.22 -4.33 -7.84
C VAL A 132 -5.28 -3.11 -8.75
N LEU A 133 -6.18 -3.15 -9.72
CA LEU A 133 -6.48 -2.04 -10.62
C LEU A 133 -7.77 -1.37 -10.16
N LEU A 134 -7.72 -0.05 -9.97
CA LEU A 134 -8.81 0.75 -9.43
C LEU A 134 -9.25 1.83 -10.44
N ASP A 135 -10.51 2.26 -10.34
CA ASP A 135 -11.08 3.29 -11.21
C ASP A 135 -10.41 4.66 -11.00
N LEU A 136 -10.14 5.39 -12.09
CA LEU A 136 -9.44 6.68 -12.07
C LEU A 136 -10.20 7.78 -11.32
N GLU A 137 -11.52 7.84 -11.49
CA GLU A 137 -12.37 8.88 -10.91
C GLU A 137 -12.92 8.47 -9.54
N LYS A 138 -13.08 7.17 -9.31
CA LYS A 138 -13.65 6.58 -8.09
C LYS A 138 -12.74 5.46 -7.57
N PRO A 139 -11.55 5.78 -7.01
CA PRO A 139 -10.53 4.79 -6.68
C PRO A 139 -10.92 3.73 -5.64
N TRP A 140 -12.06 3.91 -4.95
CA TRP A 140 -12.66 2.88 -4.11
C TRP A 140 -13.36 1.76 -4.90
N LYS A 141 -13.48 1.88 -6.23
CA LYS A 141 -14.01 0.85 -7.10
C LYS A 141 -12.88 0.01 -7.67
N VAL A 142 -12.88 -1.27 -7.29
CA VAL A 142 -11.98 -2.28 -7.87
C VAL A 142 -12.46 -2.64 -9.28
N ILE A 143 -11.59 -2.45 -10.27
CA ILE A 143 -11.79 -2.92 -11.64
C ILE A 143 -11.39 -4.39 -11.72
N ALA A 144 -10.18 -4.71 -11.24
CA ALA A 144 -9.61 -6.05 -11.24
C ALA A 144 -8.67 -6.22 -10.05
N ARG A 145 -8.66 -7.40 -9.42
CA ARG A 145 -7.78 -7.73 -8.29
C ARG A 145 -7.19 -9.10 -8.55
N GLY A 146 -5.87 -9.18 -8.56
CA GLY A 146 -5.16 -10.42 -8.84
C GLY A 146 -5.60 -11.56 -7.92
N ARG A 147 -5.86 -12.72 -8.52
CA ARG A 147 -6.11 -13.93 -7.76
C ARG A 147 -4.83 -14.43 -7.10
N TYR A 148 -3.66 -14.25 -7.67
CA TYR A 148 -2.41 -14.74 -7.09
C TYR A 148 -1.54 -13.60 -6.57
N ASN A 149 -0.67 -13.92 -5.61
CA ASN A 149 0.42 -13.04 -5.24
C ASN A 149 1.42 -12.94 -6.40
N ILE A 150 2.06 -11.78 -6.54
CA ILE A 150 3.13 -11.53 -7.52
C ILE A 150 4.52 -11.68 -6.89
N LEU A 151 4.62 -11.65 -5.56
CA LEU A 151 5.86 -11.88 -4.82
C LEU A 151 5.53 -12.54 -3.47
N GLU A 152 6.36 -13.50 -3.07
CA GLU A 152 6.32 -14.16 -1.75
C GLU A 152 7.75 -14.43 -1.27
N PRO A 153 7.96 -14.61 0.04
CA PRO A 153 9.27 -14.95 0.59
C PRO A 153 9.75 -16.30 0.07
N ARG A 154 10.91 -16.31 -0.58
CA ARG A 154 11.59 -17.51 -1.09
C ARG A 154 13.09 -17.49 -0.80
N GLU A 155 13.68 -16.31 -0.82
CA GLU A 155 15.10 -16.14 -0.62
C GLU A 155 15.46 -16.08 0.86
N ILE A 156 16.68 -16.48 1.21
CA ILE A 156 17.09 -16.61 2.62
C ILE A 156 16.94 -15.30 3.40
N TRP A 157 17.15 -14.14 2.76
CA TRP A 157 17.01 -12.82 3.35
C TRP A 157 15.55 -12.35 3.51
N GLU A 158 14.59 -13.05 2.89
CA GLU A 158 13.15 -12.84 3.05
C GLU A 158 12.56 -13.80 4.09
N LEU A 159 13.18 -14.97 4.25
CA LEU A 159 12.78 -16.01 5.19
C LEU A 159 13.37 -15.80 6.59
N VAL A 160 14.56 -15.20 6.70
CA VAL A 160 15.30 -15.07 7.97
C VAL A 160 15.67 -13.62 8.25
N GLY A 161 15.28 -13.14 9.43
CA GLY A 161 15.52 -11.79 9.90
C GLY A 161 14.82 -11.52 11.24
N GLN A 162 14.61 -10.25 11.57
CA GLN A 162 13.86 -9.82 12.75
C GLN A 162 12.42 -10.37 12.75
N VAL A 163 11.77 -10.37 11.58
CA VAL A 163 10.46 -11.00 11.38
C VAL A 163 10.57 -11.95 10.18
N PRO A 164 10.50 -13.28 10.35
CA PRO A 164 10.65 -14.23 9.25
C PRO A 164 9.45 -14.19 8.29
N ASN A 165 9.64 -14.67 7.07
CA ASN A 165 8.61 -14.79 6.02
C ASN A 165 7.95 -13.46 5.63
N VAL A 166 8.77 -12.43 5.39
CA VAL A 166 8.28 -11.10 5.00
C VAL A 166 8.83 -10.65 3.66
N VAL A 167 7.93 -10.34 2.73
CA VAL A 167 8.16 -9.37 1.66
C VAL A 167 7.10 -8.26 1.77
N PHE A 168 7.54 -7.02 1.97
CA PHE A 168 6.65 -5.87 2.23
C PHE A 168 6.93 -4.72 1.25
N PRO A 169 6.02 -4.41 0.30
CA PRO A 169 6.27 -3.43 -0.75
C PRO A 169 6.17 -2.01 -0.20
N THR A 170 7.21 -1.18 -0.37
CA THR A 170 7.30 0.16 0.23
C THR A 170 7.57 1.28 -0.77
N GLY A 171 8.16 0.98 -1.93
CA GLY A 171 8.49 1.97 -2.94
C GLY A 171 8.39 1.40 -4.35
N MET A 172 7.93 2.21 -5.30
CA MET A 172 7.83 1.82 -6.69
C MET A 172 8.27 2.98 -7.58
N ILE A 173 9.19 2.70 -8.50
CA ILE A 173 9.65 3.65 -9.53
C ILE A 173 9.19 3.13 -10.89
N VAL A 174 8.70 4.05 -11.72
CA VAL A 174 8.24 3.78 -13.09
C VAL A 174 9.08 4.65 -14.02
N ASP A 175 9.73 4.01 -14.99
CA ASP A 175 10.73 4.67 -15.84
C ASP A 175 10.15 5.62 -16.91
N SER A 176 8.91 5.42 -17.36
CA SER A 176 8.29 6.24 -18.41
C SER A 176 6.82 6.58 -18.16
N ILE A 177 6.51 7.87 -18.30
CA ILE A 177 5.15 8.45 -18.26
C ILE A 177 4.82 9.12 -19.60
N ASP A 178 3.54 9.16 -19.96
CA ASP A 178 3.02 9.88 -21.13
C ASP A 178 2.74 11.37 -20.82
N GLU A 179 2.33 12.14 -21.82
CA GLU A 179 1.98 13.56 -21.65
C GLU A 179 0.78 13.83 -20.73
N HIS A 180 -0.02 12.80 -20.42
CA HIS A 180 -1.18 12.87 -19.54
C HIS A 180 -0.85 12.45 -18.09
N GLY A 181 0.41 12.10 -17.82
CA GLY A 181 0.88 11.65 -16.51
C GLY A 181 0.55 10.18 -16.22
N ASN A 182 0.16 9.39 -17.23
CA ASN A 182 -0.02 7.96 -17.08
C ASN A 182 1.31 7.23 -17.30
N ALA A 183 1.58 6.23 -16.49
CA ALA A 183 2.64 5.27 -16.77
C ALA A 183 2.35 4.52 -18.07
N LYS A 184 3.36 4.44 -18.94
CA LYS A 184 3.27 3.67 -20.19
C LYS A 184 3.27 2.18 -19.87
N LEU A 185 2.51 1.41 -20.64
CA LEU A 185 2.33 -0.03 -20.42
C LEU A 185 3.67 -0.79 -20.50
N ASP A 186 4.56 -0.40 -21.42
CA ASP A 186 5.89 -0.99 -21.60
C ASP A 186 6.94 -0.43 -20.62
N SER A 187 6.58 0.48 -19.72
CA SER A 187 7.51 1.04 -18.75
C SER A 187 8.00 -0.03 -17.78
N GLU A 188 9.32 -0.09 -17.60
CA GLU A 188 9.92 -0.86 -16.51
C GLU A 188 9.45 -0.30 -15.15
N VAL A 189 9.24 -1.22 -14.22
CA VAL A 189 8.88 -0.97 -12.84
C VAL A 189 9.97 -1.54 -11.94
N LYS A 190 10.45 -0.72 -11.01
CA LYS A 190 11.37 -1.11 -9.93
C LYS A 190 10.61 -1.06 -8.61
N LEU A 191 10.31 -2.24 -8.05
CA LEU A 191 9.55 -2.38 -6.80
C LEU A 191 10.51 -2.68 -5.63
N TYR A 192 10.67 -1.71 -4.74
CA TYR A 192 11.41 -1.85 -3.50
C TYR A 192 10.52 -2.45 -2.41
N TYR A 193 11.07 -3.45 -1.71
CA TYR A 193 10.36 -4.13 -0.63
C TYR A 193 11.27 -4.40 0.56
N GLY A 194 10.71 -4.36 1.76
CA GLY A 194 11.36 -4.86 2.96
C GLY A 194 11.35 -6.39 2.98
N ALA A 195 12.47 -7.00 3.35
CA ALA A 195 12.65 -8.44 3.43
C ALA A 195 13.01 -8.84 4.87
N ALA A 196 12.20 -9.72 5.45
CA ALA A 196 12.31 -10.21 6.83
C ALA A 196 12.46 -9.12 7.92
N ASP A 197 11.89 -7.93 7.71
CA ASP A 197 12.10 -6.71 8.52
C ASP A 197 13.59 -6.40 8.79
N THR A 198 14.47 -6.75 7.85
CA THR A 198 15.93 -6.68 8.04
C THR A 198 16.67 -6.12 6.83
N HIS A 199 16.25 -6.50 5.62
CA HIS A 199 16.89 -6.09 4.37
C HIS A 199 15.92 -5.31 3.47
N ILE A 200 16.46 -4.65 2.45
CA ILE A 200 15.70 -4.06 1.36
C ILE A 200 16.03 -4.85 0.09
N GLY A 201 15.01 -5.41 -0.55
CA GLY A 201 15.10 -6.05 -1.85
C GLY A 201 14.54 -5.15 -2.96
N LEU A 202 14.86 -5.52 -4.20
CA LEU A 202 14.35 -4.89 -5.41
C LEU A 202 13.86 -5.99 -6.37
N ALA A 203 12.60 -5.89 -6.80
CA ALA A 203 12.03 -6.69 -7.88
C ALA A 203 11.79 -5.81 -9.12
N THR A 204 11.78 -6.41 -10.29
CA THR A 204 11.53 -5.71 -11.56
C THR A 204 10.36 -6.36 -12.31
N SER A 205 9.61 -5.55 -13.06
CA SER A 205 8.52 -5.99 -13.95
C SER A 205 8.20 -4.85 -14.92
N THR A 206 7.08 -4.90 -15.61
CA THR A 206 6.52 -3.81 -16.42
C THR A 206 5.11 -3.46 -15.97
N ILE A 207 4.64 -2.25 -16.31
CA ILE A 207 3.26 -1.83 -16.02
C ILE A 207 2.25 -2.80 -16.64
N GLN A 208 2.50 -3.26 -17.87
CA GLN A 208 1.65 -4.22 -18.56
C GLN A 208 1.54 -5.54 -17.80
N GLU A 209 2.66 -6.14 -17.40
CA GLU A 209 2.66 -7.41 -16.64
C GLU A 209 1.93 -7.29 -15.30
N LEU A 210 2.10 -6.17 -14.59
CA LEU A 210 1.40 -5.92 -13.32
C LEU A 210 -0.10 -5.73 -13.54
N ILE A 211 -0.52 -5.06 -14.62
CA ILE A 211 -1.94 -4.93 -14.98
C ILE A 211 -2.50 -6.30 -15.36
N ASP A 212 -1.80 -7.10 -16.16
CA ASP A 212 -2.24 -8.44 -16.55
C ASP A 212 -2.40 -9.35 -15.34
N ALA A 213 -1.50 -9.25 -14.35
CA ALA A 213 -1.60 -9.95 -13.08
C ALA A 213 -2.83 -9.54 -12.25
N CYS A 214 -3.43 -8.37 -12.48
CA CYS A 214 -4.70 -7.99 -11.85
C CYS A 214 -5.89 -8.81 -12.38
N TYR A 215 -5.79 -9.34 -13.61
CA TYR A 215 -6.82 -10.12 -14.28
C TYR A 215 -6.61 -11.64 -14.20
N ALA A 216 -5.46 -12.09 -13.68
CA ALA A 216 -5.12 -13.49 -13.49
C ALA A 216 -5.79 -14.13 -12.25
#